data_AF-A0A2S5MT50-F1
#
_entry.id   AF-A0A2S5MT50-F1
#
_cell.length_a   1.000
_cell.length_b   1.000
_cell.length_c   1.000
_cell.angle_alpha   90.00
_cell.angle_beta   90.00
_cell.angle_gamma   90.00
#
_symmetry.space_group_name_H-M   'P 1'
#
loop_
_entity.id
_entity.type
_entity.pdbx_description
1 polymer ?
#
loop_
_entity_poly.entity_id
_entity_poly.type
_entity_poly.pdbx_seq_one_letter_code
_entity_poly.pdbx_strand_id
1 'polypeptide(L)'
;MTAVLHSAPASFAADPKVPPAVESGNRVPIAILTAGFDYTRPEIAARLARDGEGEIIAWDVMGEDRFPFDAAGDTELMTALAAQLPEAAPVSLLAVKVDVRDPVSLAKGLAFVARTPARTVMVPMWSDNRAAWDVFAQAAAHFSQLRLVVRTCPDLPAESGAAVFPRDLKLEQVDGGTALADDPARPLFAYLETLACRRP
;
A
#
# COMPACT_ATOMS: atom_id res chain seq x y z
N MET A 1 -37.53 -40.54 -5.20
CA MET A 1 -37.02 -39.71 -4.07
C MET A 1 -35.83 -38.94 -4.62
N THR A 2 -35.99 -37.66 -4.91
CA THR A 2 -34.94 -36.82 -5.51
C THR A 2 -34.48 -35.83 -4.44
N ALA A 3 -33.25 -36.02 -3.95
CA ALA A 3 -32.65 -35.13 -2.97
C ALA A 3 -32.17 -33.85 -3.68
N VAL A 4 -32.75 -32.72 -3.32
CA VAL A 4 -32.29 -31.39 -3.74
C VAL A 4 -31.15 -30.98 -2.79
N LEU A 5 -29.92 -31.04 -3.29
CA LEU A 5 -28.75 -30.46 -2.61
C LEU A 5 -28.90 -28.93 -2.64
N HIS A 6 -29.27 -28.35 -1.49
CA HIS A 6 -29.19 -26.91 -1.28
C HIS A 6 -27.71 -26.55 -1.06
N SER A 7 -27.09 -25.97 -2.09
CA SER A 7 -25.83 -25.25 -1.90
C SER A 7 -26.16 -23.93 -1.21
N ALA A 8 -25.75 -23.76 0.04
CA ALA A 8 -25.80 -22.47 0.71
C ALA A 8 -24.78 -21.53 0.05
N PRO A 9 -25.12 -20.27 -0.28
CA PRO A 9 -24.13 -19.29 -0.69
C PRO A 9 -23.24 -18.95 0.51
N ALA A 10 -21.93 -18.95 0.30
CA ALA A 10 -20.99 -18.36 1.23
C ALA A 10 -21.31 -16.86 1.33
N SER A 11 -21.75 -16.41 2.51
CA SER A 11 -21.92 -15.00 2.82
C SER A 11 -20.54 -14.36 2.91
N PHE A 12 -20.10 -13.67 1.84
CA PHE A 12 -19.07 -12.65 1.98
C PHE A 12 -19.65 -11.58 2.91
N ALA A 13 -19.08 -11.45 4.11
CA ALA A 13 -19.43 -10.33 4.97
C ALA A 13 -19.11 -9.05 4.19
N ALA A 14 -20.11 -8.20 3.99
CA ALA A 14 -19.91 -6.94 3.29
C ALA A 14 -18.91 -6.10 4.08
N ASP A 15 -17.96 -5.48 3.38
CA ASP A 15 -16.95 -4.65 4.02
C ASP A 15 -17.58 -3.48 4.79
N PRO A 16 -16.93 -3.02 5.88
CA PRO A 16 -17.44 -1.92 6.66
C PRO A 16 -17.55 -0.63 5.85
N LYS A 17 -18.49 0.23 6.22
CA LYS A 17 -18.55 1.59 5.66
C LYS A 17 -17.35 2.41 6.12
N VAL A 18 -16.80 3.19 5.21
CA VAL A 18 -15.74 4.14 5.52
C VAL A 18 -16.31 5.28 6.37
N PRO A 19 -15.66 5.66 7.49
CA PRO A 19 -16.06 6.84 8.25
C PRO A 19 -16.04 8.11 7.38
N PRO A 20 -16.98 9.05 7.58
CA PRO A 20 -16.90 10.35 6.91
C PRO A 20 -15.67 11.12 7.40
N ALA A 21 -15.03 11.87 6.52
CA ALA A 21 -13.97 12.80 6.88
C ALA A 21 -14.11 14.07 6.03
N VAL A 22 -13.76 15.22 6.62
CA VAL A 22 -13.70 16.48 5.90
C VAL A 22 -12.40 16.51 5.11
N GLU A 23 -12.49 16.66 3.78
CA GLU A 23 -11.32 16.92 2.97
C GLU A 23 -10.69 18.27 3.35
N SER A 24 -9.44 18.26 3.80
CA SER A 24 -8.71 19.50 4.08
C SER A 24 -7.84 19.89 2.87
N GLY A 25 -8.43 20.59 1.90
CA GLY A 25 -7.71 21.21 0.79
C GLY A 25 -7.02 20.23 -0.19
N ASN A 26 -6.15 20.78 -1.04
CA ASN A 26 -5.41 20.01 -2.07
C ASN A 26 -4.27 19.19 -1.44
N ARG A 27 -4.58 18.02 -0.89
CA ARG A 27 -3.57 17.05 -0.42
C ARG A 27 -3.01 16.25 -1.59
N VAL A 28 -1.70 15.98 -1.56
CA VAL A 28 -1.01 15.12 -2.53
C VAL A 28 -1.13 13.66 -2.07
N PRO A 29 -1.75 12.77 -2.86
CA PRO A 29 -1.88 11.38 -2.46
C PRO A 29 -0.56 10.63 -2.62
N ILE A 30 -0.20 9.90 -1.57
CA ILE A 30 0.90 8.93 -1.56
C ILE A 30 0.28 7.54 -1.54
N ALA A 31 0.59 6.75 -2.55
CA ALA A 31 0.10 5.39 -2.64
C ALA A 31 0.87 4.49 -1.66
N ILE A 32 0.17 3.60 -0.97
CA ILE A 32 0.76 2.60 -0.08
C ILE A 32 0.28 1.23 -0.55
N LEU A 33 1.22 0.38 -0.94
CA LEU A 33 0.93 -1.05 -1.08
C LEU A 33 0.85 -1.67 0.31
N THR A 34 -0.21 -2.42 0.59
CA THR A 34 -0.50 -2.96 1.92
C THR A 34 -1.11 -4.36 1.83
N ALA A 35 -1.10 -5.12 2.93
CA ALA A 35 -1.89 -6.34 3.09
C ALA A 35 -3.37 -6.07 3.40
N GLY A 36 -3.80 -4.81 3.49
CA GLY A 36 -5.12 -4.40 3.98
C GLY A 36 -5.03 -3.82 5.38
N PHE A 37 -6.08 -3.12 5.82
CA PHE A 37 -6.09 -2.46 7.13
C PHE A 37 -7.51 -2.14 7.60
N ASP A 38 -7.65 -1.89 8.90
CA ASP A 38 -8.89 -1.39 9.48
C ASP A 38 -9.05 0.12 9.23
N TYR A 39 -9.62 0.47 8.08
CA TYR A 39 -9.94 1.87 7.75
C TYR A 39 -11.11 2.45 8.58
N THR A 40 -11.75 1.67 9.46
CA THR A 40 -12.83 2.20 10.31
C THR A 40 -12.29 3.04 11.46
N ARG A 41 -10.99 2.94 11.76
CA ARG A 41 -10.29 3.80 12.72
C ARG A 41 -10.31 5.27 12.26
N PRO A 42 -10.88 6.21 13.04
CA PRO A 42 -11.00 7.61 12.64
C PRO A 42 -9.68 8.28 12.29
N GLU A 43 -8.61 7.94 13.02
CA GLU A 43 -7.27 8.47 12.81
C GLU A 43 -6.68 8.07 11.46
N ILE A 44 -7.07 6.91 10.92
CA ILE A 44 -6.69 6.48 9.57
C ILE A 44 -7.65 7.11 8.55
N ALA A 45 -8.96 7.01 8.76
CA ALA A 45 -9.98 7.48 7.83
C ALA A 45 -9.87 8.98 7.50
N ALA A 46 -9.39 9.80 8.45
CA ALA A 46 -9.15 11.22 8.28
C ALA A 46 -7.94 11.54 7.36
N ARG A 47 -7.09 10.55 7.07
CA ARG A 47 -5.89 10.69 6.25
C ARG A 47 -6.03 10.09 4.86
N LEU A 48 -7.07 9.29 4.63
CA LEU A 48 -7.28 8.67 3.32
C LEU A 48 -7.55 9.73 2.25
N ALA A 49 -6.97 9.51 1.07
CA ALA A 49 -7.26 10.28 -0.13
C ALA A 49 -8.71 10.05 -0.54
N ARG A 50 -9.41 11.11 -0.95
CA ARG A 50 -10.77 11.01 -1.48
C ARG A 50 -10.88 11.68 -2.84
N ASP A 51 -11.91 11.31 -3.58
CA ASP A 51 -12.28 11.96 -4.82
C ASP A 51 -13.16 13.19 -4.58
N GLY A 52 -13.58 13.86 -5.66
CA GLY A 52 -14.42 15.05 -5.59
C GLY A 52 -15.83 14.81 -5.03
N GLU A 53 -16.23 13.56 -4.83
CA GLU A 53 -17.51 13.17 -4.22
C GLU A 53 -17.34 12.80 -2.74
N GLY A 54 -16.11 12.78 -2.24
CA GLY A 54 -15.78 12.43 -0.85
C GLY A 54 -15.61 10.93 -0.62
N GLU A 55 -15.61 10.12 -1.68
CA GLU A 55 -15.36 8.68 -1.61
C GLU A 55 -13.86 8.41 -1.57
N ILE A 56 -13.42 7.36 -0.85
CA ILE A 56 -11.98 7.06 -0.76
C ILE A 56 -11.42 6.60 -2.11
N ILE A 57 -10.22 7.05 -2.41
CA ILE A 57 -9.41 6.50 -3.48
C ILE A 57 -8.57 5.38 -2.86
N ALA A 58 -9.03 4.15 -3.04
CA ALA A 58 -8.40 2.94 -2.55
C ALA A 58 -8.82 1.73 -3.39
N TRP A 59 -8.09 0.62 -3.26
CA TRP A 59 -8.41 -0.60 -4.01
C TRP A 59 -8.00 -1.87 -3.28
N ASP A 60 -8.88 -2.86 -3.21
CA ASP A 60 -8.57 -4.25 -2.89
C ASP A 60 -8.38 -5.02 -4.20
N VAL A 61 -7.14 -5.39 -4.51
CA VAL A 61 -6.83 -6.15 -5.74
C VAL A 61 -7.44 -7.55 -5.72
N MET A 62 -7.61 -8.14 -4.53
CA MET A 62 -8.11 -9.50 -4.38
C MET A 62 -9.64 -9.53 -4.29
N GLY A 63 -10.24 -8.54 -3.65
CA GLY A 63 -11.70 -8.32 -3.58
C GLY A 63 -12.28 -7.71 -4.85
N GLU A 64 -11.45 -7.07 -5.68
CA GLU A 64 -11.84 -6.29 -6.86
C GLU A 64 -12.86 -5.19 -6.52
N ASP A 65 -12.65 -4.52 -5.39
CA ASP A 65 -13.46 -3.41 -4.92
C ASP A 65 -12.61 -2.28 -4.33
N ARG A 66 -13.28 -1.23 -3.86
CA ARG A 66 -12.65 0.00 -3.32
C ARG A 66 -12.33 -0.07 -1.82
N PHE A 67 -12.48 -1.23 -1.18
CA PHE A 67 -12.43 -1.39 0.26
C PHE A 67 -11.28 -2.33 0.65
N PRO A 68 -10.05 -1.81 0.83
CA PRO A 68 -8.90 -2.62 1.27
C PRO A 68 -8.98 -3.02 2.75
N PHE A 69 -10.13 -3.55 3.20
CA PHE A 69 -10.37 -3.90 4.60
C PHE A 69 -9.59 -5.16 4.97
N ASP A 70 -8.86 -5.08 6.08
CA ASP A 70 -8.37 -6.24 6.81
C ASP A 70 -8.01 -5.81 8.24
N ALA A 71 -8.81 -6.23 9.23
CA ALA A 71 -8.56 -5.88 10.62
C ALA A 71 -7.24 -6.46 11.16
N ALA A 72 -6.77 -7.58 10.61
CA ALA A 72 -5.52 -8.24 11.00
C ALA A 72 -4.33 -7.85 10.11
N GLY A 73 -4.56 -7.01 9.10
CA GLY A 73 -3.52 -6.53 8.19
C GLY A 73 -2.61 -5.46 8.81
N ASP A 74 -2.20 -4.51 7.98
CA ASP A 74 -1.26 -3.43 8.30
C ASP A 74 -1.90 -2.27 9.09
N THR A 75 -2.92 -2.53 9.90
CA THR A 75 -3.64 -1.50 10.65
C THR A 75 -2.69 -0.65 11.49
N GLU A 76 -1.75 -1.27 12.21
CA GLU A 76 -0.80 -0.55 13.06
C GLU A 76 0.23 0.27 12.26
N LEU A 77 0.62 -0.22 11.07
CA LEU A 77 1.45 0.55 10.14
C LEU A 77 0.69 1.79 9.65
N MET A 78 -0.58 1.62 9.26
CA MET A 78 -1.43 2.71 8.78
C MET A 78 -1.72 3.75 9.88
N THR A 79 -2.00 3.30 11.11
CA THR A 79 -2.13 4.18 12.28
C THR A 79 -0.84 4.98 12.50
N ALA A 80 0.32 4.33 12.44
CA ALA A 80 1.60 5.00 12.66
C ALA A 80 1.96 5.99 11.56
N LEU A 81 1.68 5.66 10.29
CA LEU A 81 1.83 6.58 9.15
C LEU A 81 0.89 7.78 9.28
N ALA A 82 -0.37 7.56 9.67
CA ALA A 82 -1.33 8.62 9.94
C ALA A 82 -0.85 9.57 11.05
N ALA A 83 -0.20 9.02 12.09
CA ALA A 83 0.37 9.80 13.19
C ALA A 83 1.59 10.65 12.78
N GLN A 84 2.31 10.30 11.70
CA GLN A 84 3.41 11.12 11.18
C GLN A 84 2.92 12.38 10.45
N LEU A 85 1.66 12.43 10.06
CA LEU A 85 1.10 13.54 9.30
C LEU A 85 0.48 14.56 10.27
N PRO A 86 0.95 15.82 10.36
CA PRO A 86 0.19 16.86 11.05
C PRO A 86 -1.16 17.10 10.36
N GLU A 87 -2.16 17.65 11.05
CA GLU A 87 -3.51 17.84 10.48
C GLU A 87 -3.50 18.67 9.18
N ALA A 88 -2.65 19.70 9.13
CA ALA A 88 -2.42 20.56 7.96
C ALA A 88 -1.44 19.96 6.92
N ALA A 89 -1.06 18.68 7.06
CA ALA A 89 -0.16 18.04 6.10
C ALA A 89 -0.78 18.10 4.70
N PRO A 90 -0.03 18.54 3.67
CA PRO A 90 -0.50 18.56 2.30
C PRO A 90 -0.41 17.15 1.68
N VAL A 91 -0.62 16.09 2.47
CA VAL A 91 -0.45 14.69 2.07
C VAL A 91 -1.67 13.88 2.52
N SER A 92 -2.13 13.00 1.64
CA SER A 92 -3.16 11.99 1.92
C SER A 92 -2.66 10.60 1.56
N LEU A 93 -3.28 9.57 2.15
CA LEU A 93 -2.91 8.17 1.97
C LEU A 93 -3.87 7.49 0.99
N LEU A 94 -3.33 6.94 -0.09
CA LEU A 94 -4.07 6.13 -1.05
C LEU A 94 -3.65 4.68 -0.83
N ALA A 95 -4.54 3.82 -0.37
CA ALA A 95 -4.18 2.45 0.00
C ALA A 95 -4.58 1.45 -1.09
N VAL A 96 -3.65 0.55 -1.42
CA VAL A 96 -3.88 -0.53 -2.38
C VAL A 96 -3.50 -1.85 -1.72
N LYS A 97 -4.52 -2.66 -1.43
CA LYS A 97 -4.33 -3.98 -0.84
C LYS A 97 -3.91 -4.97 -1.92
N VAL A 98 -2.76 -5.59 -1.71
CA VAL A 98 -2.11 -6.55 -2.62
C VAL A 98 -1.69 -7.79 -1.85
N ASP A 99 -1.55 -8.90 -2.56
CA ASP A 99 -0.86 -10.08 -2.04
C ASP A 99 0.61 -10.05 -2.50
N VAL A 100 1.54 -9.91 -1.55
CA VAL A 100 2.99 -9.88 -1.81
C VAL A 100 3.52 -11.18 -2.43
N ARG A 101 2.75 -12.27 -2.33
CA ARG A 101 3.09 -13.58 -2.90
C ARG A 101 2.57 -13.75 -4.33
N ASP A 102 1.62 -12.92 -4.75
CA ASP A 102 1.03 -12.96 -6.09
C ASP A 102 1.64 -11.86 -7.00
N PRO A 103 2.50 -12.24 -7.97
CA PRO A 103 3.04 -11.30 -8.96
C PRO A 103 1.98 -10.48 -9.69
N VAL A 104 0.81 -11.06 -9.98
CA VAL A 104 -0.28 -10.38 -10.69
C VAL A 104 -0.92 -9.34 -9.79
N SER A 105 -1.11 -9.65 -8.51
CA SER A 105 -1.64 -8.71 -7.53
C SER A 105 -0.77 -7.46 -7.40
N LEU A 106 0.55 -7.64 -7.30
CA LEU A 106 1.53 -6.55 -7.27
C LEU A 106 1.47 -5.66 -8.53
N ALA A 107 1.41 -6.25 -9.72
CA ALA A 107 1.32 -5.51 -10.98
C ALA A 107 -0.01 -4.77 -11.14
N LYS A 108 -1.14 -5.41 -10.79
CA LYS A 108 -2.47 -4.77 -10.75
C LYS A 108 -2.47 -3.58 -9.80
N GLY A 109 -1.81 -3.69 -8.65
CA GLY A 109 -1.65 -2.61 -7.68
C GLY A 109 -0.98 -1.38 -8.29
N LEU A 110 0.17 -1.55 -8.95
CA LEU A 110 0.86 -0.45 -9.65
C LEU A 110 0.01 0.14 -10.79
N ALA A 111 -0.69 -0.71 -11.55
CA ALA A 111 -1.56 -0.28 -12.64
C ALA A 111 -2.74 0.57 -12.14
N PHE A 112 -3.30 0.23 -10.97
CA PHE A 112 -4.31 1.08 -10.32
C PHE A 112 -3.72 2.43 -9.95
N VAL A 113 -2.59 2.45 -9.23
CA VAL A 113 -1.94 3.70 -8.80
C VAL A 113 -1.62 4.61 -9.97
N ALA A 114 -1.13 4.07 -11.09
CA ALA A 114 -0.80 4.82 -12.30
C ALA A 114 -1.98 5.61 -12.88
N ARG A 115 -3.22 5.22 -12.57
CA ARG A 115 -4.46 5.89 -13.02
C ARG A 115 -5.00 6.90 -12.02
N THR A 116 -4.34 7.06 -10.88
CA THR A 116 -4.73 7.99 -9.81
C THR A 116 -3.85 9.25 -9.88
N PRO A 117 -4.13 10.28 -9.07
CA PRO A 117 -3.23 11.43 -8.95
C PRO A 117 -1.91 11.11 -8.23
N ALA A 118 -1.77 9.95 -7.58
CA ALA A 118 -0.55 9.60 -6.85
C ALA A 118 0.63 9.41 -7.82
N ARG A 119 1.79 9.93 -7.44
CA ARG A 119 3.05 9.79 -8.19
C ARG A 119 4.16 9.10 -7.40
N THR A 120 3.94 8.94 -6.09
CA THR A 120 4.86 8.23 -5.20
C THR A 120 4.15 7.01 -4.62
N VAL A 121 4.84 5.88 -4.62
CA VAL A 121 4.36 4.60 -4.10
C VAL A 121 5.31 4.14 -3.00
N MET A 122 4.78 4.04 -1.79
CA MET A 122 5.44 3.39 -0.67
C MET A 122 5.22 1.89 -0.75
N VAL A 123 6.31 1.13 -0.65
CA VAL A 123 6.32 -0.33 -0.66
C VAL A 123 6.92 -0.83 0.66
N PRO A 124 6.11 -0.92 1.73
CA PRO A 124 6.53 -1.34 3.07
C PRO A 124 6.69 -2.85 3.26
N MET A 125 6.33 -3.61 2.23
CA MET A 125 6.44 -5.06 2.18
C MET A 125 7.69 -5.51 1.43
N TRP A 126 8.11 -6.74 1.71
CA TRP A 126 9.23 -7.38 1.04
C TRP A 126 9.02 -8.89 1.03
N SER A 127 9.72 -9.61 0.13
CA SER A 127 9.87 -11.06 0.22
C SER A 127 11.15 -11.52 -0.50
N ASP A 128 11.49 -12.80 -0.39
CA ASP A 128 12.59 -13.45 -1.11
C ASP A 128 12.15 -14.08 -2.44
N ASN A 129 10.86 -13.96 -2.79
CA ASN A 129 10.30 -14.52 -4.01
C ASN A 129 10.63 -13.67 -5.24
N ARG A 130 11.79 -13.92 -5.86
CA ARG A 130 12.25 -13.20 -7.06
C ARG A 130 11.21 -13.20 -8.19
N ALA A 131 10.50 -14.31 -8.42
CA ALA A 131 9.55 -14.41 -9.52
C ALA A 131 8.37 -13.44 -9.35
N ALA A 132 7.86 -13.27 -8.12
CA ALA A 132 6.83 -12.27 -7.83
C ALA A 132 7.31 -10.84 -8.13
N TRP A 133 8.53 -10.55 -7.69
CA TRP A 133 9.10 -9.22 -7.78
C TRP A 133 9.68 -8.85 -9.15
N ASP A 134 10.02 -9.82 -9.99
CA ASP A 134 10.38 -9.59 -11.40
C ASP A 134 9.18 -9.08 -12.22
N VAL A 135 7.95 -9.54 -11.89
CA VAL A 135 6.72 -9.01 -12.51
C VAL A 135 6.44 -7.61 -12.01
N PHE A 136 6.62 -7.37 -10.71
CA PHE A 136 6.58 -6.01 -10.14
C PHE A 136 7.59 -5.09 -10.83
N ALA A 137 8.83 -5.53 -11.07
CA ALA A 137 9.86 -4.78 -11.78
C ALA A 137 9.43 -4.38 -13.19
N GLN A 138 8.83 -5.33 -13.95
CA GLN A 138 8.32 -5.07 -15.29
C GLN A 138 7.17 -4.05 -15.28
N ALA A 139 6.22 -4.20 -14.34
CA ALA A 139 5.14 -3.23 -14.18
C ALA A 139 5.67 -1.85 -13.78
N ALA A 140 6.63 -1.80 -12.85
CA ALA A 140 7.27 -0.57 -12.43
C ALA A 140 7.99 0.11 -13.60
N ALA A 141 8.73 -0.63 -14.43
CA ALA A 141 9.40 -0.08 -15.61
C ALA A 141 8.39 0.45 -16.65
N HIS A 142 7.25 -0.22 -16.81
CA HIS A 142 6.17 0.24 -17.67
C HIS A 142 5.54 1.56 -17.15
N PHE A 143 5.37 1.68 -15.84
CA PHE A 143 4.85 2.87 -15.17
C PHE A 143 5.96 3.75 -14.60
N SER A 144 6.95 4.10 -15.43
CA SER A 144 8.15 4.88 -15.04
C SER A 144 7.87 6.28 -14.49
N GLN A 145 6.63 6.79 -14.64
CA GLN A 145 6.20 8.03 -13.98
C GLN A 145 5.98 7.87 -12.47
N LEU A 146 5.95 6.64 -11.95
CA LEU A 146 5.80 6.36 -10.53
C LEU A 146 7.18 6.31 -9.86
N ARG A 147 7.36 7.11 -8.82
CA ARG A 147 8.49 7.00 -7.90
C ARG A 147 8.20 5.93 -6.86
N LEU A 148 9.12 4.98 -6.70
CA LEU A 148 8.99 3.92 -5.70
C LEU A 148 9.86 4.23 -4.50
N VAL A 149 9.25 4.28 -3.31
CA VAL A 149 9.97 4.35 -2.03
C VAL A 149 9.85 3.00 -1.36
N VAL A 150 10.96 2.28 -1.34
CA VAL A 150 10.98 0.88 -0.87
C VAL A 150 11.65 0.78 0.47
N ARG A 151 11.28 -0.27 1.21
CA ARG A 151 11.94 -0.60 2.46
C ARG A 151 13.35 -1.16 2.21
N THR A 152 14.36 -0.58 2.87
CA THR A 152 15.78 -0.93 2.64
C THR A 152 16.30 -2.10 3.48
N CYS A 153 15.60 -2.46 4.56
CA CYS A 153 15.93 -3.59 5.45
C CYS A 153 17.43 -3.77 5.76
N PRO A 154 18.09 -2.77 6.38
CA PRO A 154 19.53 -2.83 6.68
C PRO A 154 19.88 -3.92 7.70
N ASP A 155 18.94 -4.26 8.60
CA ASP A 155 19.15 -5.23 9.69
C ASP A 155 19.07 -6.70 9.25
N LEU A 156 18.65 -6.98 8.01
CA LEU A 156 18.69 -8.35 7.50
C LEU A 156 20.14 -8.70 7.12
N PRO A 157 20.75 -9.70 7.75
CA PRO A 157 22.16 -10.00 7.55
C PRO A 157 22.42 -10.35 6.08
N ALA A 158 23.33 -9.61 5.44
CA ALA A 158 23.84 -9.88 4.10
C ALA A 158 24.33 -11.34 3.97
N GLU A 159 24.77 -11.92 5.08
CA GLU A 159 25.29 -13.28 5.25
C GLU A 159 24.24 -14.38 5.07
N SER A 160 22.95 -14.03 5.05
CA SER A 160 21.89 -15.01 4.74
C SER A 160 21.81 -15.38 3.26
N GLY A 161 22.44 -14.61 2.37
CA GLY A 161 22.42 -14.82 0.92
C GLY A 161 21.02 -14.71 0.28
N ALA A 162 19.98 -14.42 1.06
CA ALA A 162 18.62 -14.30 0.60
C ALA A 162 18.40 -12.88 0.05
N ALA A 163 18.13 -12.79 -1.26
CA ALA A 163 17.75 -11.53 -1.87
C ALA A 163 16.47 -10.99 -1.21
N VAL A 164 16.44 -9.69 -0.95
CA VAL A 164 15.30 -8.97 -0.37
C VAL A 164 14.74 -8.06 -1.45
N PHE A 165 13.56 -8.41 -1.95
CA PHE A 165 12.88 -7.62 -2.96
C PHE A 165 11.77 -6.77 -2.33
N PRO A 166 11.51 -5.55 -2.82
CA PRO A 166 11.98 -5.00 -4.10
C PRO A 166 13.35 -4.32 -4.07
N ARG A 167 13.98 -4.16 -2.90
CA ARG A 167 15.28 -3.47 -2.75
C ARG A 167 16.33 -3.96 -3.74
N ASP A 168 16.45 -5.28 -3.90
CA ASP A 168 17.50 -5.89 -4.71
C ASP A 168 17.19 -5.89 -6.23
N LEU A 169 16.05 -5.32 -6.67
CA LEU A 169 15.67 -5.20 -8.09
C LEU A 169 16.48 -4.14 -8.86
N LYS A 170 17.19 -3.23 -8.17
CA LYS A 170 18.01 -2.15 -8.78
C LYS A 170 17.25 -1.32 -9.83
N LEU A 171 16.00 -0.96 -9.54
CA LEU A 171 15.19 -0.13 -10.43
C LEU A 171 15.65 1.34 -10.38
N GLU A 172 15.64 2.03 -11.53
CA GLU A 172 16.08 3.43 -11.62
C GLU A 172 15.17 4.40 -10.84
N GLN A 173 13.88 4.09 -10.75
CA GLN A 173 12.89 4.91 -10.03
C GLN A 173 12.72 4.55 -8.54
N VAL A 174 13.62 3.72 -7.99
CA VAL A 174 13.62 3.37 -6.57
C VAL A 174 14.53 4.33 -5.82
N ASP A 175 13.93 5.13 -4.95
CA ASP A 175 14.64 5.97 -3.99
C ASP A 175 14.68 5.27 -2.62
N GLY A 176 15.85 5.26 -1.98
CA GLY A 176 15.93 5.09 -0.53
C GLY A 176 15.37 6.35 0.14
N GLY A 177 14.68 6.24 1.28
CA GLY A 177 13.89 7.34 1.87
C GLY A 177 14.66 8.62 2.22
N THR A 178 15.99 8.64 2.08
CA THR A 178 16.90 9.74 2.39
C THR A 178 17.08 10.77 1.26
N ALA A 179 16.68 10.48 0.02
CA ALA A 179 16.85 11.38 -1.14
C ALA A 179 15.84 12.55 -1.21
N LEU A 180 14.92 12.67 -0.23
CA LEU A 180 13.68 13.44 -0.36
C LEU A 180 13.58 14.59 0.66
N ALA A 181 14.64 15.41 0.78
CA ALA A 181 14.77 16.39 1.85
C ALA A 181 13.62 17.44 1.89
N ASP A 182 13.10 17.83 0.73
CA ASP A 182 12.03 18.85 0.56
C ASP A 182 10.66 18.25 0.22
N ASP A 183 10.52 16.92 0.26
CA ASP A 183 9.24 16.25 -0.04
C ASP A 183 8.28 16.36 1.16
N PRO A 184 7.02 16.81 0.97
CA PRO A 184 6.05 16.89 2.07
C PRO A 184 5.72 15.53 2.70
N ALA A 185 5.96 14.42 1.99
CA ALA A 185 5.81 13.06 2.49
C ALA A 185 7.07 12.52 3.20
N ARG A 186 8.13 13.32 3.36
CA ARG A 186 9.37 12.93 4.04
C ARG A 186 9.17 12.26 5.41
N PRO A 187 8.24 12.70 6.29
CA PRO A 187 8.00 12.01 7.56
C PRO A 187 7.56 10.55 7.37
N LEU A 188 6.80 10.25 6.32
CA LEU A 188 6.36 8.89 5.99
C LEU A 188 7.55 8.03 5.54
N PHE A 189 8.42 8.58 4.69
CA PHE A 189 9.59 7.87 4.18
C PHE A 189 10.62 7.63 5.29
N ALA A 190 10.84 8.61 6.16
CA ALA A 190 11.68 8.44 7.33
C ALA A 190 11.13 7.33 8.24
N TYR A 191 9.82 7.28 8.47
CA TYR A 191 9.20 6.24 9.27
C TYR A 191 9.38 4.84 8.64
N LEU A 192 9.23 4.71 7.32
CA LEU A 192 9.45 3.45 6.59
C LEU A 192 10.83 2.82 6.89
N GLU A 193 11.87 3.65 7.00
CA GLU A 193 13.24 3.21 7.30
C GLU A 193 13.40 2.74 8.77
N THR A 194 12.53 3.21 9.69
CA THR A 194 12.55 2.76 11.09
C THR A 194 11.87 1.41 11.31
N LEU A 195 11.10 0.94 10.34
CA LEU A 195 10.35 -0.29 10.49
C LEU A 195 11.30 -1.50 10.49
N ALA A 196 11.35 -2.23 11.61
CA ALA A 196 12.16 -3.44 11.73
C ALA A 196 11.74 -4.53 10.72
N CYS A 197 12.69 -5.03 9.92
CA CYS A 197 12.41 -6.10 8.96
C CYS A 197 12.34 -7.45 9.68
N ARG A 198 11.12 -7.95 9.86
CA ARG A 198 10.86 -9.33 10.26
C ARG A 198 10.60 -10.17 9.02
N ARG A 199 11.11 -11.41 8.98
CA ARG A 199 10.77 -12.35 7.91
C ARG A 199 9.24 -12.51 7.84
N PRO A 200 8.62 -12.33 6.66
CA PRO A 200 7.19 -12.55 6.46
C PRO A 200 6.80 -14.04 6.52
#